data_AF-A0A3P7JQ36-F1
#
_entry.id   AF-A0A3P7JQ36-F1
#
_cell.length_a   1.000
_cell.length_b   1.000
_cell.length_c   1.000
_cell.angle_alpha   90.00
_cell.angle_beta   90.00
_cell.angle_gamma   90.00
#
_symmetry.space_group_name_H-M   'P 1'
#
loop_
_entity.id
_entity.type
_entity.pdbx_description
1 polymer ?
#
loop_
_entity_poly.entity_id
_entity_poly.type
_entity_poly.pdbx_seq_one_letter_code
_entity_poly.pdbx_strand_id
1 'polypeptide(L)'
;MRPGGEMPIPSRVLRSWDWKPRPVSDRGRAFVEANQVRIAKNRSMDSDTPAIRIDQHNPTLYDHVPVLKTMKMLREQLQIASMYLFNCRESIADDFRRRVWPRDHLYNDIHAYSISVSHAHKQISKTDLFLLHNGQLEKQVRGFLKHAVDHVMHCSLCRQKGFICEICEAPEVIY
;
A
#
# COMPACT_ATOMS: atom_id res chain seq x y z
N MET A 1 -8.54 -21.09 30.50
CA MET A 1 -8.71 -20.42 29.18
C MET A 1 -8.70 -21.49 28.11
N ARG A 2 -9.65 -21.50 27.18
CA ARG A 2 -9.63 -22.43 26.03
C ARG A 2 -8.55 -21.97 25.03
N PRO A 3 -7.87 -22.89 24.32
CA PRO A 3 -6.88 -22.52 23.30
C PRO A 3 -7.60 -21.88 22.11
N GLY A 4 -7.24 -20.64 21.75
CA GLY A 4 -7.85 -19.89 20.65
C GLY A 4 -7.21 -20.06 19.28
N GLY A 5 -6.44 -21.13 19.14
CA GLY A 5 -5.62 -21.41 17.96
C GLY A 5 -4.32 -20.63 17.95
N GLU A 6 -3.71 -20.58 16.76
CA GLU A 6 -2.43 -19.89 16.55
C GLU A 6 -2.59 -18.72 15.59
N MET A 7 -1.90 -17.61 15.86
CA MET A 7 -1.85 -16.47 14.95
C MET A 7 -0.53 -15.70 15.07
N PRO A 8 -0.11 -14.98 14.01
CA PRO A 8 0.97 -14.01 14.11
C PRO A 8 0.58 -12.88 15.06
N ILE A 9 1.54 -12.43 15.87
CA ILE A 9 1.31 -11.33 16.82
C ILE A 9 1.55 -9.99 16.12
N PRO A 10 0.54 -9.11 15.98
CA PRO A 10 0.66 -7.88 15.19
C PRO A 10 1.84 -6.98 15.59
N SER A 11 2.11 -6.84 16.90
CA SER A 11 3.24 -6.04 17.38
C SER A 11 4.59 -6.58 16.94
N ARG A 12 4.74 -7.90 16.79
CA ARG A 12 5.97 -8.54 16.28
C ARG A 12 6.11 -8.40 14.77
N VAL A 13 4.99 -8.45 14.04
CA VAL A 13 4.98 -8.16 12.61
C VAL A 13 5.48 -6.74 12.34
N LEU A 14 4.98 -5.75 13.08
CA LEU A 14 5.37 -4.34 12.89
C LEU A 14 6.77 -4.01 13.41
N ARG A 15 7.26 -4.72 14.43
CA ARG A 15 8.57 -4.44 15.02
C ARG A 15 9.71 -5.19 14.37
N SER A 16 9.50 -6.45 13.99
CA SER A 16 10.56 -7.35 13.54
C SER A 16 10.18 -8.19 12.33
N TRP A 17 9.07 -7.88 11.65
CA TRP A 17 8.57 -8.63 10.49
C TRP A 17 8.41 -10.14 10.76
N ASP A 18 8.05 -10.49 12.00
CA ASP A 18 7.96 -11.88 12.44
C ASP A 18 6.53 -12.42 12.29
N TRP A 19 6.35 -13.22 11.23
CA TRP A 19 5.08 -13.84 10.87
C TRP A 19 4.85 -15.22 11.51
N LYS A 20 5.73 -15.68 12.42
CA LYS A 20 5.59 -17.00 13.04
C LYS A 20 4.28 -17.07 13.86
N PRO A 21 3.38 -18.02 13.56
CA PRO A 21 2.16 -18.21 14.31
C PRO A 21 2.51 -18.68 15.73
N ARG A 22 1.73 -18.20 16.70
CA ARG A 22 1.91 -18.55 18.11
C ARG A 22 0.57 -18.82 18.77
N PRO A 23 0.52 -19.71 19.77
CA PRO A 23 -0.71 -20.00 20.48
C PRO A 23 -1.21 -18.74 21.19
N VAL A 24 -2.49 -18.42 20.98
CA VAL A 24 -3.18 -17.31 21.64
C VAL A 24 -4.43 -17.83 22.35
N SER A 25 -4.86 -17.12 23.40
CA SER A 25 -6.15 -17.42 24.03
C SER A 25 -7.30 -16.98 23.13
N ASP A 26 -8.48 -17.63 23.25
CA ASP A 26 -9.70 -17.21 22.54
C ASP A 26 -10.00 -15.72 22.72
N ARG A 27 -9.85 -15.22 23.95
CA ARG A 27 -10.05 -13.80 24.28
C ARG A 27 -9.03 -12.90 23.59
N GLY A 28 -7.77 -13.32 23.56
CA GLY A 28 -6.69 -12.57 22.89
C GLY A 28 -6.92 -12.48 21.39
N ARG A 29 -7.34 -13.59 20.76
CA ARG A 29 -7.70 -13.63 19.35
C ARG A 29 -8.90 -12.73 19.05
N ALA A 30 -9.99 -12.91 19.79
CA ALA A 30 -11.20 -12.09 19.62
C ALA A 30 -10.90 -10.59 19.84
N PHE A 31 -10.01 -10.25 20.77
CA PHE A 31 -9.56 -8.87 20.98
C PHE A 31 -8.82 -8.32 19.75
N VAL A 32 -7.88 -9.06 19.17
CA VAL A 32 -7.14 -8.60 17.98
C VAL A 32 -8.09 -8.42 16.79
N GLU A 33 -8.96 -9.40 16.55
CA GLU A 33 -9.97 -9.34 15.49
C GLU A 33 -10.94 -8.16 15.71
N ALA A 34 -11.42 -7.94 16.94
CA ALA A 34 -12.30 -6.82 17.26
C ALA A 34 -11.62 -5.45 17.08
N ASN A 35 -10.35 -5.30 17.46
CA ASN A 35 -9.64 -4.03 17.32
C ASN A 35 -9.32 -3.68 15.86
N GLN A 36 -9.02 -4.67 15.01
CA GLN A 36 -8.88 -4.45 13.57
C GLN A 36 -10.15 -3.87 12.96
N VAL A 37 -11.32 -4.31 13.42
CA VAL A 37 -12.63 -3.79 13.00
C VAL A 37 -12.94 -2.41 13.61
N ARG A 38 -12.53 -2.14 14.86
CA ARG A 38 -12.79 -0.85 15.54
C ARG A 38 -11.97 0.30 14.96
N ILE A 39 -10.71 0.06 14.59
CA ILE A 39 -9.90 1.11 13.93
C ILE A 39 -10.54 1.47 12.57
N ALA A 40 -11.20 0.52 11.91
CA ALA A 40 -11.96 0.76 10.66
C ALA A 40 -13.21 1.65 10.82
N LYS A 41 -13.76 1.79 12.03
CA LYS A 41 -15.04 2.46 12.28
C LYS A 41 -14.92 3.82 12.99
N ASN A 42 -13.77 4.12 13.60
CA ASN A 42 -13.60 5.29 14.46
C ASN A 42 -12.95 6.51 13.73
N ARG A 43 -12.69 6.43 12.43
CA ARG A 43 -12.29 7.58 11.59
C ARG A 43 -13.42 7.90 10.60
N SER A 44 -13.60 9.20 10.36
CA SER A 44 -14.73 9.87 9.71
C SER A 44 -15.17 9.32 8.36
N MET A 45 -16.41 9.69 8.00
CA MET A 45 -17.28 9.29 6.90
C MET A 45 -16.73 9.39 5.46
N ASP A 46 -15.49 9.84 5.28
CA ASP A 46 -14.88 10.03 3.97
C ASP A 46 -13.69 9.08 3.80
N SER A 47 -13.94 7.91 3.21
CA SER A 47 -12.93 7.10 2.49
C SER A 47 -11.67 6.58 3.21
N ASP A 48 -11.58 6.53 4.55
CA ASP A 48 -10.35 6.07 5.22
C ASP A 48 -10.39 4.58 5.58
N THR A 49 -9.86 3.73 4.69
CA THR A 49 -9.43 2.38 5.08
C THR A 49 -8.44 2.50 6.23
N PRO A 50 -8.66 1.86 7.39
CA PRO A 50 -7.75 2.01 8.52
C PRO A 50 -6.36 1.53 8.14
N ALA A 51 -5.39 2.43 8.28
CA ALA A 51 -4.01 2.16 7.87
C ALA A 51 -3.03 2.45 9.01
N ILE A 52 -2.01 1.59 9.10
CA ILE A 52 -0.85 1.77 9.97
C ILE A 52 0.26 2.43 9.17
N ARG A 53 0.90 3.44 9.77
CA ARG A 53 2.00 4.18 9.20
C ARG A 53 3.36 3.66 9.68
N ILE A 54 4.10 2.98 8.82
CA ILE A 54 5.37 2.34 9.20
C ILE A 54 6.43 3.37 9.61
N ASP A 55 6.46 4.54 8.97
CA ASP A 55 7.37 5.63 9.28
C ASP A 55 7.22 6.15 10.72
N GLN A 56 5.98 6.18 11.24
CA GLN A 56 5.68 6.63 12.60
C GLN A 56 5.92 5.54 13.65
N HIS A 57 5.77 4.27 13.29
CA HIS A 57 5.89 3.16 14.24
C HIS A 57 7.30 2.56 14.31
N ASN A 58 7.94 2.34 13.16
CA ASN A 58 9.28 1.77 13.06
C ASN A 58 9.90 2.05 11.68
N PRO A 59 10.50 3.23 11.46
CA PRO A 59 11.07 3.59 10.15
C PRO A 59 12.22 2.67 9.72
N THR A 60 13.00 2.15 10.69
CA THR A 60 14.12 1.22 10.42
C THR A 60 13.67 -0.10 9.78
N LEU A 61 12.38 -0.43 9.85
CA LEU A 61 11.83 -1.64 9.26
C LEU A 61 12.02 -1.65 7.73
N TYR A 62 12.00 -0.49 7.08
CA TYR A 62 12.27 -0.39 5.64
C TYR A 62 13.71 -0.80 5.28
N ASP A 63 14.66 -0.58 6.17
CA ASP A 63 16.07 -0.89 5.90
C ASP A 63 16.37 -2.37 6.16
N HIS A 64 15.71 -2.95 7.17
CA HIS A 64 15.94 -4.34 7.59
C HIS A 64 15.10 -5.38 6.84
N VAL A 65 14.00 -4.98 6.20
CA VAL A 65 13.08 -5.89 5.50
C VAL A 65 13.12 -5.59 4.00
N PRO A 66 13.79 -6.42 3.18
CA PRO A 66 13.95 -6.17 1.75
C PRO A 66 12.62 -5.96 1.01
N VAL A 67 11.60 -6.74 1.36
CA VAL A 67 10.27 -6.65 0.73
C VAL A 67 9.61 -5.29 0.98
N LEU A 68 9.77 -4.73 2.18
CA LEU A 68 9.26 -3.39 2.49
C LEU A 68 10.06 -2.30 1.81
N LYS A 69 11.39 -2.46 1.70
CA LYS A 69 12.26 -1.56 0.95
C LYS A 69 11.82 -1.45 -0.51
N THR A 70 11.65 -2.60 -1.16
CA THR A 70 11.18 -2.68 -2.55
C THR A 70 9.79 -2.09 -2.70
N MET A 71 8.86 -2.40 -1.78
CA MET A 71 7.51 -1.83 -1.82
C MET A 71 7.52 -0.31 -1.65
N LYS A 72 8.36 0.24 -0.76
CA LYS A 72 8.51 1.69 -0.59
C LYS A 72 8.94 2.35 -1.90
N MET A 73 9.99 1.84 -2.53
CA MET A 73 10.48 2.34 -3.83
C MET A 73 9.39 2.27 -4.92
N LEU A 74 8.66 1.15 -5.00
CA LEU A 74 7.58 0.99 -5.97
C LEU A 74 6.42 1.98 -5.74
N ARG A 75 6.09 2.26 -4.47
CA ARG A 75 5.03 3.21 -4.11
C ARG A 75 5.45 4.66 -4.31
N GLU A 76 6.71 5.00 -4.09
CA GLU A 76 7.28 6.32 -4.46
C GLU A 76 7.15 6.55 -5.97
N GLN A 77 7.54 5.57 -6.79
CA GLN A 77 7.36 5.63 -8.24
C GLN A 77 5.89 5.73 -8.64
N LEU A 78 5.01 4.94 -8.00
CA LEU A 78 3.57 4.97 -8.27
C LEU A 78 2.95 6.31 -7.90
N GLN A 79 3.35 6.91 -6.78
CA GLN A 79 2.90 8.23 -6.36
C GLN A 79 3.26 9.27 -7.41
N ILE A 80 4.51 9.30 -7.87
CA ILE A 80 4.94 10.20 -8.95
C ILE A 80 4.13 9.98 -10.22
N ALA A 81 4.04 8.74 -10.70
CA ALA A 81 3.29 8.41 -11.91
C ALA A 81 1.80 8.78 -11.77
N SER A 82 1.19 8.56 -10.60
CA SER A 82 -0.22 8.90 -10.37
C SER A 82 -0.51 10.39 -10.53
N MET A 83 0.43 11.28 -10.17
CA MET A 83 0.28 12.72 -10.37
C MET A 83 0.16 13.09 -11.85
N TYR A 84 0.88 12.40 -12.74
CA TYR A 84 0.73 12.61 -14.19
C TYR A 84 -0.66 12.18 -14.67
N LEU A 85 -1.12 11.00 -14.24
CA LEU A 85 -2.41 10.44 -14.63
C LEU A 85 -3.58 11.32 -14.15
N PHE A 86 -3.55 11.79 -12.89
CA PHE A 86 -4.60 12.63 -12.33
C PHE A 86 -4.66 14.02 -12.94
N ASN A 87 -3.54 14.54 -13.43
CA ASN A 87 -3.54 15.83 -14.15
C ASN A 87 -3.74 15.66 -15.67
N CYS A 88 -3.90 14.44 -16.20
CA CYS A 88 -4.03 14.18 -17.64
C CYS A 88 -5.47 14.46 -18.13
N ARG A 89 -6.24 13.43 -18.50
CA ARG A 89 -7.66 13.49 -18.85
C ARG A 89 -8.45 12.84 -17.74
N GLU A 90 -9.66 13.34 -17.46
CA GLU A 90 -10.53 12.78 -16.41
C GLU A 90 -10.79 11.28 -16.63
N SER A 91 -10.96 10.84 -17.88
CA SER A 91 -11.15 9.42 -18.20
C SER A 91 -9.97 8.52 -17.80
N ILE A 92 -8.74 9.04 -17.86
CA ILE A 92 -7.53 8.32 -17.44
C ILE A 92 -7.43 8.31 -15.92
N ALA A 93 -7.72 9.44 -15.28
CA ALA A 93 -7.78 9.57 -13.83
C ALA A 93 -8.81 8.59 -13.21
N ASP A 94 -9.99 8.49 -13.82
CA ASP A 94 -11.05 7.57 -13.41
C ASP A 94 -10.69 6.10 -13.63
N ASP A 95 -10.09 5.76 -14.79
CA ASP A 95 -9.64 4.38 -15.04
C ASP A 95 -8.59 3.96 -14.01
N PHE A 96 -7.65 4.84 -13.68
CA PHE A 96 -6.64 4.55 -12.66
C PHE A 96 -7.25 4.39 -11.26
N ARG A 97 -8.16 5.28 -10.84
CA ARG A 97 -8.92 5.14 -9.59
C ARG A 97 -9.61 3.78 -9.50
N ARG A 98 -10.31 3.38 -10.57
CA ARG A 98 -11.03 2.09 -10.63
C ARG A 98 -10.09 0.88 -10.53
N ARG A 99 -8.89 0.95 -11.11
CA ARG A 99 -7.90 -0.14 -11.05
C ARG A 99 -7.30 -0.33 -9.66
N VAL A 100 -7.05 0.77 -8.95
CA VAL A 100 -6.41 0.73 -7.62
C VAL A 100 -7.43 0.50 -6.50
N TRP A 101 -8.70 0.85 -6.73
CA TRP A 101 -9.78 0.66 -5.78
C TRP A 101 -9.84 -0.79 -5.23
N PRO A 102 -10.00 -0.99 -3.90
CA PRO A 102 -10.28 0.00 -2.86
C PRO A 102 -9.03 0.52 -2.12
N ARG A 103 -7.84 0.46 -2.72
CA ARG A 103 -6.55 0.73 -2.04
C ARG A 103 -5.91 2.06 -2.46
N ASP A 104 -6.69 3.14 -2.43
CA ASP A 104 -6.25 4.45 -2.91
C ASP A 104 -5.06 5.01 -2.09
N HIS A 105 -4.91 4.55 -0.84
CA HIS A 105 -3.75 4.85 -0.01
C HIS A 105 -2.43 4.42 -0.64
N LEU A 106 -2.42 3.45 -1.58
CA LEU A 106 -1.21 2.97 -2.25
C LEU A 106 -0.45 4.08 -2.97
N TYR A 107 -1.15 5.06 -3.54
CA TYR A 107 -0.55 6.23 -4.19
C TYR A 107 -0.67 7.53 -3.36
N ASN A 108 -1.62 7.62 -2.42
CA ASN A 108 -1.80 8.83 -1.59
C ASN A 108 -0.78 8.96 -0.45
N ASP A 109 -0.51 7.89 0.31
CA ASP A 109 0.43 7.90 1.43
C ASP A 109 1.30 6.63 1.39
N ILE A 110 2.53 6.75 0.88
CA ILE A 110 3.49 5.65 0.69
C ILE A 110 3.83 4.87 1.98
N HIS A 111 3.57 5.44 3.15
CA HIS A 111 3.86 4.85 4.45
C HIS A 111 2.66 4.17 5.09
N ALA A 112 1.45 4.46 4.63
CA ALA A 112 0.21 3.87 5.11
C ALA A 112 -0.01 2.46 4.54
N TYR A 113 -0.27 1.48 5.40
CA TYR A 113 -0.61 0.10 5.05
C TYR A 113 -1.91 -0.31 5.72
N SER A 114 -2.85 -0.83 4.94
CA SER A 114 -4.15 -1.24 5.48
C SER A 114 -4.04 -2.39 6.48
N ILE A 115 -4.77 -2.25 7.59
CA ILE A 115 -4.91 -3.26 8.64
C ILE A 115 -6.26 -3.98 8.66
N SER A 116 -7.18 -3.58 7.79
CA SER A 116 -8.52 -4.16 7.71
C SER A 116 -8.91 -4.35 6.26
N VAL A 117 -9.56 -5.48 5.94
CA VAL A 117 -10.21 -5.62 4.65
C VAL A 117 -11.71 -5.74 4.86
N SER A 118 -12.42 -4.77 4.31
CA SER A 118 -13.87 -4.77 4.18
C SER A 118 -14.30 -5.94 3.31
N HIS A 119 -14.92 -6.93 3.98
CA HIS A 119 -16.21 -7.56 3.69
C HIS A 119 -16.19 -8.96 4.30
N ALA A 120 -17.07 -9.11 5.30
CA ALA A 120 -17.61 -10.35 5.82
C ALA A 120 -16.63 -11.53 6.05
N HIS A 121 -16.35 -11.76 7.33
CA HIS A 121 -16.25 -13.10 7.95
C HIS A 121 -14.93 -13.88 7.83
N LYS A 122 -13.90 -13.45 7.12
CA LYS A 122 -12.65 -14.25 7.10
C LYS A 122 -11.41 -13.49 6.65
N GLN A 123 -10.70 -12.70 7.48
CA GLN A 123 -9.51 -12.01 6.95
C GLN A 123 -8.49 -11.39 7.94
N ILE A 124 -7.52 -12.21 8.37
CA ILE A 124 -6.12 -11.72 8.51
C ILE A 124 -5.42 -11.74 7.13
N SER A 125 -5.88 -12.64 6.25
CA SER A 125 -5.29 -12.97 4.95
C SER A 125 -5.37 -11.90 3.86
N LYS A 126 -5.97 -10.73 4.09
CA LYS A 126 -5.99 -9.66 3.07
C LYS A 126 -5.41 -8.33 3.53
N THR A 127 -4.88 -8.23 4.76
CA THR A 127 -4.16 -7.01 5.16
C THR A 127 -3.00 -6.76 4.21
N ASP A 128 -2.65 -5.49 3.98
CA ASP A 128 -1.59 -5.18 3.01
C ASP A 128 -0.26 -5.79 3.42
N LEU A 129 0.04 -5.80 4.72
CA LEU A 129 1.26 -6.42 5.24
C LEU A 129 1.29 -7.93 4.97
N PHE A 130 0.15 -8.61 5.08
CA PHE A 130 0.05 -10.05 4.76
C PHE A 130 0.14 -10.32 3.25
N LEU A 131 -0.55 -9.51 2.44
CA LEU A 131 -0.47 -9.60 0.98
C LEU A 131 0.95 -9.29 0.48
N LEU A 132 1.64 -8.38 1.16
CA LEU A 132 3.03 -8.05 0.90
C LEU A 132 3.95 -9.22 1.30
N HIS A 133 3.74 -9.81 2.47
CA HIS A 133 4.46 -11.00 2.90
C HIS A 133 4.34 -12.16 1.89
N ASN A 134 3.17 -12.31 1.27
CA ASN A 134 2.92 -13.33 0.24
C ASN A 134 3.28 -12.88 -1.20
N GLY A 135 3.86 -11.68 -1.38
CA GLY A 135 4.24 -11.13 -2.69
C GLY A 135 3.08 -10.72 -3.61
N GLN A 136 1.82 -10.89 -3.17
CA GLN A 136 0.64 -10.54 -3.97
C GLN A 136 0.52 -9.03 -4.16
N LEU A 137 0.73 -8.25 -3.09
CA LEU A 137 0.62 -6.79 -3.16
C LEU A 137 1.69 -6.18 -4.06
N GLU A 138 2.92 -6.70 -3.99
CA GLU A 138 4.01 -6.24 -4.86
C GLU A 138 3.66 -6.45 -6.35
N LYS A 139 3.15 -7.63 -6.70
CA LYS A 139 2.72 -7.93 -8.06
C LYS A 139 1.62 -6.98 -8.55
N GLN A 140 0.66 -6.66 -7.68
CA GLN A 140 -0.41 -5.69 -7.99
C GLN A 140 0.14 -4.29 -8.24
N VAL A 141 0.98 -3.77 -7.33
CA VAL A 141 1.58 -2.44 -7.44
C VAL A 141 2.46 -2.33 -8.69
N ARG A 142 3.25 -3.37 -9.01
CA ARG A 142 4.01 -3.41 -10.27
C ARG A 142 3.11 -3.35 -11.51
N GLY A 143 1.94 -4.00 -11.46
CA GLY A 143 0.94 -3.92 -12.53
C GLY A 143 0.38 -2.52 -12.71
N PHE A 144 0.00 -1.86 -11.62
CA PHE A 144 -0.48 -0.48 -11.63
C PHE A 144 0.59 0.48 -12.13
N LEU A 145 1.82 0.34 -11.65
CA LEU A 145 2.95 1.15 -12.04
C LEU A 145 3.28 0.96 -13.53
N LYS A 146 3.31 -0.28 -14.03
CA LYS A 146 3.54 -0.55 -15.45
C LYS A 146 2.50 0.16 -16.32
N HIS A 147 1.23 0.09 -15.94
CA HIS A 147 0.16 0.77 -16.66
C HIS A 147 0.33 2.31 -16.62
N ALA A 148 0.65 2.87 -15.45
CA ALA A 148 0.84 4.31 -15.30
C ALA A 148 2.05 4.81 -16.11
N VAL A 149 3.19 4.13 -16.02
CA VAL A 149 4.41 4.46 -16.78
C VAL A 149 4.17 4.33 -18.28
N ASP A 150 3.50 3.26 -18.73
CA ASP A 150 3.17 3.08 -20.16
C ASP A 150 2.31 4.24 -20.69
N HIS A 151 1.33 4.71 -19.90
CA HIS A 151 0.57 5.89 -20.25
C HIS A 151 1.44 7.15 -20.32
N VAL A 152 2.27 7.41 -19.31
CA VAL A 152 3.12 8.62 -19.25
C VAL A 152 4.06 8.70 -20.46
N MET A 153 4.68 7.58 -20.84
CA MET A 153 5.65 7.53 -21.94
C MET A 153 5.02 7.72 -23.33
N HIS A 154 3.75 7.34 -23.51
CA HIS A 154 3.07 7.38 -24.81
C HIS A 154 2.01 8.49 -24.92
N CYS A 155 1.72 9.22 -23.84
CA CYS A 155 0.73 10.29 -23.83
C CYS A 155 1.35 11.66 -24.11
N SER A 156 0.86 12.33 -25.15
CA SER A 156 1.32 13.67 -25.52
C SER A 156 1.06 14.74 -24.44
N LEU A 157 -0.01 14.60 -23.64
CA LEU A 157 -0.30 15.52 -22.53
C LEU A 157 0.62 15.29 -21.32
N CYS A 158 0.98 14.04 -21.04
CA CYS A 158 1.93 13.73 -19.96
C CYS A 158 3.35 14.16 -20.35
N ARG A 159 3.74 13.96 -21.62
CA ARG A 159 5.04 14.37 -22.15
C ARG A 159 5.31 15.86 -22.00
N GLN A 160 4.28 16.71 -22.13
CA GLN A 160 4.39 18.16 -21.93
C GLN A 160 4.70 18.56 -20.49
N LYS A 161 4.57 17.65 -19.52
CA LYS A 161 4.85 17.86 -18.09
C LYS A 161 6.14 17.17 -17.63
N GLY A 162 6.85 16.54 -18.55
CA GLY A 162 8.20 16.05 -18.26
C GLY A 162 9.19 17.20 -18.25
N PHE A 163 10.39 16.92 -17.79
CA PHE A 163 11.46 17.90 -17.66
C PHE A 163 12.51 17.68 -18.75
N ILE A 164 13.23 18.74 -19.08
CA ILE A 164 14.47 18.67 -19.85
C ILE A 164 15.61 18.83 -18.85
N CYS A 165 16.68 18.05 -18.99
CA CYS A 165 17.82 18.18 -18.10
C CYS A 165 18.53 19.52 -18.35
N GLU A 166 18.51 20.42 -17.37
CA GLU A 166 19.12 21.76 -17.47
C GLU A 166 20.66 21.73 -17.49
N ILE A 167 21.28 20.59 -17.18
CA ILE A 167 22.75 20.45 -17.14
C ILE A 167 23.30 20.09 -18.52
N CYS A 168 22.69 19.10 -19.19
CA CYS A 168 23.16 18.61 -20.48
C CYS A 168 22.31 19.09 -21.67
N GLU A 169 21.15 19.71 -21.41
CA GLU A 169 20.20 20.22 -22.40
C GLU A 169 19.79 19.18 -23.45
N ALA A 170 19.87 17.89 -23.10
CA ALA A 170 19.48 16.81 -23.99
C ALA A 170 17.97 16.92 -24.29
N PRO A 171 17.54 16.73 -25.55
CA PRO A 171 16.13 16.84 -25.94
C PRO A 171 15.26 15.69 -25.40
N GLU A 172 15.87 14.72 -24.72
CA GLU A 172 15.17 13.62 -24.09
C GLU A 172 14.44 14.10 -22.83
N VAL A 173 13.13 13.82 -22.78
CA VAL A 173 12.27 14.19 -21.67
C VAL A 173 12.48 13.21 -20.52
N ILE A 174 12.77 13.74 -19.33
CA ILE A 174 12.90 12.98 -18.08
C ILE A 174 11.64 13.15 -17.21
N TYR A 175 11.38 12.16 -16.35
CA TYR A 175 10.19 12.09 -15.48
C TYR A 175 10.58 11.67 -14.06
#